data_AF-A0A7X8C0S6-F1
#
_entry.id   AF-A0A7X8C0S6-F1
#
_cell.length_a   1.000
_cell.length_b   1.000
_cell.length_c   1.000
_cell.angle_alpha   90.00
_cell.angle_beta   90.00
_cell.angle_gamma   90.00
#
_symmetry.space_group_name_H-M   'P 1'
#
loop_
_entity.id
_entity.type
_entity.pdbx_description
1 polymer ?
#
loop_
_entity_poly.entity_id
_entity_poly.type
_entity_poly.pdbx_seq_one_letter_code
_entity_poly.pdbx_strand_id
1 'polypeptide(L)'
;NGKVTLKHIQNENYFNSVNDIVIDFADVKSNYTFTLEHTLKPNLVKGDITVFKYTPDRAKDKLNAQIVNFDYDAASGKINAKITGLGAISSGKMPVLQDGNNSRLIISWADRYKLSDGDEQVVMQVPYYEQPGGSCWATCAQMLTKAYPRDDDEYSNRLGVIDFIKYLKHTSLDEGIGLWDFKMNLPNAINLYSSTKTEVSTFVSSSNMLEEIINKLRENKPLIMNLTYPGVGRHAIMIIGYKRELISIAKINVKLLIHNPQNVGTESMYKWVDWEWLMKEKWPQEAYQILYPNKPLKTTELELLTMGLPINKYLGDLAFVVGTDSKNYSIGLQYDNSEANGYKWVFPNGVKCEKLPDTVSYIKAKLPVYNASKSSKDVEIKYKIIDSKTRKTIEENSAKMSIAAGQQNVGGTVQLNNLATNTEFEGELLIQMRDNNSKEFLDGYKLKFVITPSQKIIVTMYCSVTGKYESGQIDKAGVGVPHKTTFKGSGNKYVANYETETTITTDMKLIQRGTAQIIFDQPVNPTKIISFEIKGNGEQYFEGEKTADITLSCKLENIPLKSLRNNSIEGNEVCSYIKELNYQAISVDPKHGNVILKEFYCTDESTIYFFIHK
;
A
#
# COMPACT_ATOMS: atom_id res chain seq x y z
N ASN A 1 -49.49 12.37 35.80
CA ASN A 1 -50.37 11.58 34.89
C ASN A 1 -49.99 11.88 33.46
N GLY A 2 -49.05 11.10 32.89
CA GLY A 2 -48.70 11.16 31.47
C GLY A 2 -49.35 9.99 30.71
N LYS A 3 -49.57 10.15 29.40
CA LYS A 3 -50.03 9.07 28.52
C LYS A 3 -48.82 8.21 28.14
N VAL A 4 -48.89 6.91 28.40
CA VAL A 4 -47.92 5.92 27.89
C VAL A 4 -48.53 5.26 26.66
N THR A 5 -47.75 5.05 25.61
CA THR A 5 -48.21 4.34 24.41
C THR A 5 -47.39 3.07 24.19
N LEU A 6 -48.09 1.97 23.94
CA LEU A 6 -47.48 0.74 23.46
C LEU A 6 -47.42 0.83 21.94
N LYS A 7 -46.26 0.58 21.38
CA LYS A 7 -46.03 0.59 19.94
C LYS A 7 -45.19 -0.63 19.59
N HIS A 8 -45.57 -1.31 18.52
CA HIS A 8 -44.64 -2.22 17.87
C HIS A 8 -43.80 -1.38 16.91
N ILE A 9 -42.58 -1.05 17.32
CA ILE A 9 -41.69 -0.19 16.53
C ILE A 9 -40.59 -1.06 15.96
N GLN A 10 -40.85 -1.60 14.77
CA GLN A 10 -39.78 -2.17 13.97
C GLN A 10 -38.98 -1.02 13.35
N ASN A 11 -37.65 -1.14 13.34
CA ASN A 11 -36.75 -0.21 12.64
C ASN A 11 -36.89 1.26 13.06
N GLU A 12 -36.87 1.55 14.38
CA GLU A 12 -36.61 2.91 14.87
C GLU A 12 -35.17 3.40 14.52
N ASN A 13 -34.42 2.62 13.73
CA ASN A 13 -33.04 2.82 13.26
C ASN A 13 -31.98 2.84 14.36
N TYR A 14 -32.28 2.45 15.60
CA TYR A 14 -31.29 2.41 16.70
C TYR A 14 -30.88 1.00 17.10
N PHE A 15 -31.85 0.13 17.38
CA PHE A 15 -31.64 -1.27 17.73
C PHE A 15 -32.60 -2.15 16.93
N ASN A 16 -32.08 -3.25 16.41
CA ASN A 16 -32.80 -4.25 15.65
C ASN A 16 -33.18 -5.40 16.59
N SER A 17 -34.37 -5.94 16.38
CA SER A 17 -34.89 -7.11 17.06
C SER A 17 -35.80 -7.88 16.11
N VAL A 18 -35.77 -9.20 16.18
CA VAL A 18 -36.70 -10.05 15.41
C VAL A 18 -38.10 -9.96 16.00
N ASN A 19 -38.18 -10.01 17.33
CA ASN A 19 -39.43 -9.82 18.07
C ASN A 19 -39.18 -8.79 19.18
N ASP A 20 -40.01 -7.75 19.24
CA ASP A 20 -39.95 -6.79 20.31
C ASP A 20 -41.31 -6.21 20.69
N ILE A 21 -41.31 -5.56 21.86
CA ILE A 21 -42.39 -4.70 22.31
C ILE A 21 -41.72 -3.42 22.79
N VAL A 22 -42.18 -2.29 22.27
CA VAL A 22 -41.67 -0.97 22.64
C VAL A 22 -42.74 -0.20 23.39
N ILE A 23 -42.37 0.31 24.55
CA ILE A 23 -43.23 1.14 25.39
C ILE A 23 -42.63 2.55 25.40
N ASP A 24 -43.41 3.51 24.90
CA ASP A 24 -43.02 4.90 24.67
C ASP A 24 -43.44 5.78 25.84
N PHE A 25 -42.43 6.41 26.47
CA PHE A 25 -42.54 7.32 27.60
C PHE A 25 -42.15 8.77 27.23
N ALA A 26 -42.02 9.11 25.94
CA ALA A 26 -41.56 10.43 25.50
C ALA A 26 -42.45 11.58 26.02
N ASP A 27 -43.76 11.36 26.12
CA ASP A 27 -44.73 12.36 26.59
C ASP A 27 -44.89 12.40 28.12
N VAL A 28 -44.14 11.57 28.86
CA VAL A 28 -44.25 11.45 30.31
C VAL A 28 -43.34 12.47 30.99
N LYS A 29 -43.94 13.54 31.50
CA LYS A 29 -43.24 14.70 32.09
C LYS A 29 -42.60 14.48 33.47
N SER A 30 -42.73 13.29 34.06
CA SER A 30 -42.20 12.97 35.40
C SER A 30 -41.44 11.65 35.38
N ASN A 31 -40.50 11.46 36.29
CA ASN A 31 -39.82 10.17 36.46
C ASN A 31 -40.84 9.10 36.86
N TYR A 32 -40.99 8.08 36.04
CA TYR A 32 -41.87 6.94 36.28
C TYR A 32 -41.10 5.78 36.91
N THR A 33 -41.70 5.17 37.93
CA THR A 33 -41.27 3.90 38.52
C THR A 33 -42.47 2.97 38.60
N PHE A 34 -42.33 1.75 38.10
CA PHE A 34 -43.40 0.75 38.11
C PHE A 34 -42.83 -0.67 38.04
N THR A 35 -43.68 -1.66 38.32
CA THR A 35 -43.38 -3.07 38.05
C THR A 35 -43.97 -3.43 36.71
N LEU A 36 -43.12 -3.86 35.78
CA LEU A 36 -43.53 -4.44 34.51
C LEU A 36 -43.91 -5.90 34.75
N GLU A 37 -45.14 -6.26 34.43
CA GLU A 37 -45.58 -7.65 34.26
C GLU A 37 -46.00 -7.85 32.81
N HIS A 38 -45.36 -8.79 32.12
CA HIS A 38 -45.67 -9.06 30.72
C HIS A 38 -45.49 -10.54 30.39
N THR A 39 -46.39 -11.11 29.59
CA THR A 39 -46.35 -12.54 29.22
C THR A 39 -45.84 -12.69 27.79
N LEU A 40 -44.66 -13.28 27.64
CA LEU A 40 -44.14 -13.74 26.35
C LEU A 40 -44.60 -15.16 26.05
N LYS A 41 -44.23 -15.69 24.87
CA LYS A 41 -44.35 -17.11 24.55
C LYS A 41 -43.71 -17.96 25.66
N PRO A 42 -44.37 -19.03 26.15
CA PRO A 42 -43.78 -19.96 27.09
C PRO A 42 -42.55 -20.67 26.51
N ASN A 43 -41.70 -21.17 27.41
CA ASN A 43 -40.50 -21.97 27.14
C ASN A 43 -39.41 -21.25 26.31
N LEU A 44 -39.38 -19.91 26.33
CA LEU A 44 -38.20 -19.18 25.85
C LEU A 44 -37.03 -19.41 26.82
N VAL A 45 -35.80 -19.27 26.33
CA VAL A 45 -34.62 -19.33 27.20
C VAL A 45 -34.38 -17.93 27.74
N LYS A 46 -34.22 -17.78 29.08
CA LYS A 46 -34.03 -16.46 29.73
C LYS A 46 -32.89 -15.65 29.09
N GLY A 47 -31.81 -16.30 28.68
CA GLY A 47 -30.67 -15.65 28.02
C GLY A 47 -30.96 -15.08 26.64
N ASP A 48 -32.06 -15.47 25.99
CA ASP A 48 -32.48 -14.94 24.69
C ASP A 48 -33.40 -13.72 24.82
N ILE A 49 -33.83 -13.39 26.04
CA ILE A 49 -34.69 -12.25 26.35
C ILE A 49 -33.81 -11.11 26.86
N THR A 50 -34.06 -9.90 26.38
CA THR A 50 -33.41 -8.68 26.88
C THR A 50 -34.46 -7.62 27.14
N VAL A 51 -34.39 -7.01 28.33
CA VAL A 51 -35.17 -5.81 28.67
C VAL A 51 -34.21 -4.64 28.80
N PHE A 52 -34.44 -3.57 28.06
CA PHE A 52 -33.55 -2.41 28.05
C PHE A 52 -34.29 -1.11 27.80
N LYS A 53 -33.65 0.01 28.15
CA LYS A 53 -34.17 1.36 27.94
C LYS A 53 -33.16 2.26 27.25
N TYR A 54 -33.69 3.17 26.43
CA TYR A 54 -32.87 4.12 25.67
C TYR A 54 -33.69 5.37 25.28
N THR A 55 -33.02 6.36 24.71
CA THR A 55 -33.60 7.59 24.17
C THR A 55 -33.07 7.83 22.76
N PRO A 56 -33.94 7.88 21.73
CA PRO A 56 -33.54 8.06 20.33
C PRO A 56 -32.56 9.23 20.08
N ASP A 57 -32.85 10.41 20.63
CA ASP A 57 -32.01 11.59 20.40
C ASP A 57 -30.61 11.44 21.00
N ARG A 58 -30.49 10.78 22.16
CA ARG A 58 -29.21 10.47 22.80
C ARG A 58 -28.45 9.35 22.10
N ALA A 59 -29.17 8.46 21.41
CA ALA A 59 -28.60 7.35 20.67
C ALA A 59 -27.91 7.78 19.37
N LYS A 60 -28.10 9.04 18.92
CA LYS A 60 -27.37 9.64 17.80
C LYS A 60 -25.91 9.96 18.14
N ASP A 61 -25.62 10.28 19.39
CA ASP A 61 -24.26 10.62 19.85
C ASP A 61 -23.56 9.42 20.49
N LYS A 62 -24.31 8.49 21.13
CA LYS A 62 -23.79 7.25 21.73
C LYS A 62 -24.79 6.09 21.61
N LEU A 63 -24.47 5.09 20.78
CA LEU A 63 -25.28 3.90 20.50
C LEU A 63 -25.23 2.85 21.64
N ASN A 64 -25.47 3.24 22.89
CA ASN A 64 -25.57 2.29 24.02
C ASN A 64 -26.98 2.27 24.61
N ALA A 65 -27.35 1.18 25.27
CA ALA A 65 -28.63 1.01 25.96
C ALA A 65 -28.43 0.68 27.44
N GLN A 66 -29.40 1.04 28.29
CA GLN A 66 -29.38 0.67 29.70
C GLN A 66 -30.19 -0.61 29.91
N ILE A 67 -29.52 -1.70 30.31
CA ILE A 67 -30.17 -2.98 30.61
C ILE A 67 -30.98 -2.90 31.89
N VAL A 68 -32.13 -3.57 31.89
CA VAL A 68 -33.00 -3.74 33.03
C VAL A 68 -32.98 -5.20 33.45
N ASN A 69 -32.68 -5.44 34.73
CA ASN A 69 -32.75 -6.78 35.31
C ASN A 69 -34.21 -7.23 35.40
N PHE A 70 -34.44 -8.52 35.12
CA PHE A 70 -35.78 -9.11 35.14
C PHE A 70 -35.74 -10.58 35.57
N ASP A 71 -36.89 -11.02 36.06
CA ASP A 71 -37.20 -12.43 36.29
C ASP A 71 -38.08 -12.95 35.17
N TYR A 72 -37.90 -14.23 34.83
CA TYR A 72 -38.64 -14.91 33.77
C TYR A 72 -39.01 -16.31 34.23
N ASP A 73 -40.31 -16.60 34.23
CA ASP A 73 -40.84 -17.95 34.42
C ASP A 73 -41.06 -18.60 33.05
N ALA A 74 -40.27 -19.63 32.75
CA ALA A 74 -40.34 -20.32 31.47
C ALA A 74 -41.66 -21.06 31.26
N ALA A 75 -42.31 -21.58 32.32
CA ALA A 75 -43.53 -22.36 32.16
C ALA A 75 -44.73 -21.47 31.77
N SER A 76 -44.85 -20.30 32.40
CA SER A 76 -45.93 -19.35 32.11
C SER A 76 -45.58 -18.31 31.04
N GLY A 77 -44.28 -18.12 30.75
CA GLY A 77 -43.79 -17.04 29.90
C GLY A 77 -43.79 -15.66 30.57
N LYS A 78 -44.05 -15.58 31.88
CA LYS A 78 -44.19 -14.30 32.59
C LYS A 78 -42.84 -13.65 32.89
N ILE A 79 -42.68 -12.40 32.45
CA ILE A 79 -41.61 -11.48 32.82
C ILE A 79 -42.08 -10.59 33.96
N ASN A 80 -41.22 -10.43 34.97
CA ASN A 80 -41.38 -9.42 36.02
C ASN A 80 -40.11 -8.57 36.13
N ALA A 81 -40.25 -7.25 36.09
CA ALA A 81 -39.11 -6.33 36.21
C ALA A 81 -39.49 -5.04 36.94
N LYS A 82 -38.61 -4.56 37.82
CA LYS A 82 -38.77 -3.23 38.43
C LYS A 82 -38.15 -2.19 37.51
N ILE A 83 -38.98 -1.29 36.98
CA ILE A 83 -38.57 -0.27 36.03
C ILE A 83 -38.44 1.07 36.74
N THR A 84 -37.31 1.75 36.55
CA THR A 84 -37.06 3.12 37.04
C THR A 84 -36.40 3.96 35.95
N GLY A 85 -36.46 5.29 36.09
CA GLY A 85 -35.75 6.21 35.21
C GLY A 85 -36.31 6.23 33.79
N LEU A 86 -37.64 6.30 33.66
CA LEU A 86 -38.34 6.57 32.41
C LEU A 86 -39.11 7.89 32.52
N GLY A 87 -39.23 8.66 31.43
CA GLY A 87 -39.89 9.98 31.41
C GLY A 87 -38.91 11.15 31.34
N ALA A 88 -39.19 12.23 32.08
CA ALA A 88 -38.52 13.55 32.00
C ALA A 88 -37.03 13.50 31.64
N ILE A 89 -36.68 13.84 30.39
CA ILE A 89 -35.31 13.79 29.88
C ILE A 89 -34.54 14.99 30.46
N SER A 90 -33.58 14.76 31.37
CA SER A 90 -32.72 15.84 31.86
C SER A 90 -31.77 16.33 30.76
N SER A 91 -31.69 17.65 30.58
CA SER A 91 -30.69 18.32 29.75
C SER A 91 -29.37 18.41 30.53
N GLY A 92 -28.54 17.38 30.48
CA GLY A 92 -27.25 17.33 31.17
C GLY A 92 -26.14 16.78 30.26
N LYS A 93 -24.88 17.06 30.60
CA LYS A 93 -23.72 16.47 29.91
C LYS A 93 -23.81 14.95 29.93
N MET A 94 -23.57 14.33 28.77
CA MET A 94 -23.86 12.92 28.53
C MET A 94 -22.80 11.98 29.15
N PRO A 95 -23.19 11.08 30.06
CA PRO A 95 -22.31 10.01 30.57
C PRO A 95 -21.91 9.02 29.46
N VAL A 96 -21.02 8.07 29.76
CA VAL A 96 -20.51 7.05 28.81
C VAL A 96 -21.64 6.12 28.33
N LEU A 97 -22.64 5.90 29.17
CA LEU A 97 -23.90 5.21 28.88
C LEU A 97 -25.06 6.22 28.79
N GLN A 98 -26.22 5.78 28.32
CA GLN A 98 -27.46 6.58 28.43
C GLN A 98 -28.01 6.55 29.87
N ASP A 99 -27.17 6.93 30.84
CA ASP A 99 -27.57 7.00 32.25
C ASP A 99 -28.53 8.16 32.49
N GLY A 100 -29.56 7.90 33.28
CA GLY A 100 -30.63 8.84 33.59
C GLY A 100 -31.99 8.43 33.02
N ASN A 101 -32.88 9.39 32.87
CA ASN A 101 -34.22 9.12 32.36
C ASN A 101 -34.21 8.81 30.87
N ASN A 102 -34.97 7.79 30.48
CA ASN A 102 -35.10 7.33 29.11
C ASN A 102 -36.55 7.42 28.60
N SER A 103 -36.73 7.52 27.29
CA SER A 103 -38.06 7.65 26.65
C SER A 103 -38.59 6.36 26.03
N ARG A 104 -37.78 5.29 26.01
CA ARG A 104 -38.16 3.98 25.48
C ARG A 104 -37.83 2.90 26.48
N LEU A 105 -38.76 1.96 26.66
CA LEU A 105 -38.54 0.66 27.29
C LEU A 105 -38.82 -0.42 26.24
N ILE A 106 -37.90 -1.36 26.07
CA ILE A 106 -37.99 -2.44 25.09
C ILE A 106 -37.89 -3.78 25.80
N ILE A 107 -38.75 -4.71 25.41
CA ILE A 107 -38.63 -6.14 25.68
C ILE A 107 -38.36 -6.80 24.33
N SER A 108 -37.25 -7.50 24.20
CA SER A 108 -36.77 -8.07 22.94
C SER A 108 -36.37 -9.53 23.13
N TRP A 109 -36.71 -10.40 22.18
CA TRP A 109 -36.39 -11.84 22.29
C TRP A 109 -36.16 -12.53 20.94
N ALA A 110 -35.30 -13.54 20.95
CA ALA A 110 -35.07 -14.46 19.82
C ALA A 110 -35.90 -15.74 20.00
N ASP A 111 -36.37 -16.33 18.89
CA ASP A 111 -37.05 -17.64 18.93
C ASP A 111 -36.06 -18.75 18.57
N ARG A 112 -35.48 -19.37 19.60
CA ARG A 112 -34.49 -20.45 19.47
C ARG A 112 -35.01 -21.65 18.67
N TYR A 113 -36.32 -21.86 18.56
CA TYR A 113 -36.88 -22.92 17.72
C TYR A 113 -36.49 -22.78 16.25
N LYS A 114 -36.34 -21.55 15.72
CA LYS A 114 -35.87 -21.31 14.34
C LYS A 114 -34.43 -21.79 14.11
N LEU A 115 -33.66 -21.95 15.19
CA LEU A 115 -32.32 -22.49 15.15
C LEU A 115 -32.32 -24.02 15.33
N SER A 116 -33.45 -24.66 15.64
CA SER A 116 -33.52 -26.09 15.95
C SER A 116 -33.72 -27.03 14.74
N ASP A 117 -33.68 -26.50 13.51
CA ASP A 117 -33.88 -27.26 12.25
C ASP A 117 -32.71 -28.21 11.88
N GLY A 118 -32.10 -28.88 12.86
CA GLY A 118 -31.01 -29.84 12.68
C GLY A 118 -29.63 -29.22 12.42
N ASP A 119 -28.66 -30.08 12.11
CA ASP A 119 -27.29 -29.66 11.83
C ASP A 119 -27.20 -28.95 10.48
N GLU A 120 -26.39 -27.90 10.41
CA GLU A 120 -26.24 -27.10 9.19
C GLU A 120 -24.84 -26.49 9.12
N GLN A 121 -24.28 -26.40 7.91
CA GLN A 121 -23.02 -25.70 7.68
C GLN A 121 -23.10 -24.89 6.39
N VAL A 122 -22.80 -23.61 6.50
CA VAL A 122 -22.68 -22.68 5.36
C VAL A 122 -21.29 -22.06 5.40
N VAL A 123 -20.60 -22.03 4.25
CA VAL A 123 -19.26 -21.46 4.11
C VAL A 123 -19.18 -20.71 2.78
N MET A 124 -18.68 -19.49 2.84
CA MET A 124 -18.36 -18.65 1.69
C MET A 124 -16.84 -18.41 1.63
N GLN A 125 -16.38 -17.88 0.50
CA GLN A 125 -15.02 -17.37 0.34
C GLN A 125 -15.09 -15.88 0.01
N VAL A 126 -14.15 -15.13 0.57
CA VAL A 126 -13.96 -13.69 0.31
C VAL A 126 -12.47 -13.40 0.22
N PRO A 127 -12.05 -12.33 -0.50
CA PRO A 127 -10.66 -11.91 -0.50
C PRO A 127 -10.19 -11.58 0.92
N TYR A 128 -8.90 -11.82 1.21
CA TYR A 128 -8.30 -11.55 2.51
C TYR A 128 -7.38 -10.33 2.45
N TYR A 129 -7.35 -9.54 3.52
CA TYR A 129 -6.35 -8.50 3.75
C TYR A 129 -5.94 -8.55 5.23
N GLU A 130 -4.67 -8.26 5.52
CA GLU A 130 -4.20 -8.10 6.89
C GLU A 130 -4.31 -6.62 7.30
N GLN A 131 -4.61 -6.35 8.57
CA GLN A 131 -4.73 -4.98 9.05
C GLN A 131 -3.35 -4.38 9.38
N PRO A 132 -3.09 -3.14 8.96
CA PRO A 132 -2.07 -2.31 9.61
C PRO A 132 -2.66 -1.69 10.89
N GLY A 133 -1.94 -1.73 12.00
CA GLY A 133 -2.32 -0.98 13.20
C GLY A 133 -3.74 -1.30 13.72
N GLY A 134 -4.51 -0.26 14.02
CA GLY A 134 -5.89 -0.30 14.55
C GLY A 134 -7.00 -0.35 13.48
N SER A 135 -6.65 -0.60 12.21
CA SER A 135 -7.56 -0.48 11.06
C SER A 135 -8.40 -1.72 10.73
N CYS A 136 -8.77 -2.51 11.75
CA CYS A 136 -9.53 -3.77 11.59
C CYS A 136 -10.82 -3.59 10.76
N TRP A 137 -11.53 -2.50 11.00
CA TRP A 137 -12.77 -2.13 10.34
C TRP A 137 -12.56 -1.79 8.85
N ALA A 138 -11.51 -1.03 8.53
CA ALA A 138 -11.16 -0.63 7.17
C ALA A 138 -10.70 -1.86 6.38
N THR A 139 -9.99 -2.77 7.03
CA THR A 139 -9.52 -4.01 6.43
C THR A 139 -10.69 -4.94 6.10
N CYS A 140 -11.65 -5.11 7.02
CA CYS A 140 -12.88 -5.86 6.73
C CYS A 140 -13.72 -5.18 5.63
N ALA A 141 -13.81 -3.85 5.62
CA ALA A 141 -14.53 -3.10 4.58
C ALA A 141 -13.89 -3.28 3.20
N GLN A 142 -12.56 -3.30 3.12
CA GLN A 142 -11.83 -3.60 1.90
C GLN A 142 -12.10 -5.03 1.41
N MET A 143 -12.05 -6.04 2.30
CA MET A 143 -12.41 -7.42 1.93
C MET A 143 -13.83 -7.51 1.37
N LEU A 144 -14.79 -6.86 2.04
CA LEU A 144 -16.19 -6.86 1.59
C LEU A 144 -16.32 -6.18 0.23
N THR A 145 -15.71 -5.01 0.07
CA THR A 145 -15.78 -4.22 -1.16
C THR A 145 -15.18 -4.97 -2.34
N LYS A 146 -14.04 -5.65 -2.15
CA LYS A 146 -13.42 -6.47 -3.19
C LYS A 146 -14.24 -7.72 -3.54
N ALA A 147 -15.05 -8.24 -2.62
CA ALA A 147 -16.01 -9.30 -2.93
C ALA A 147 -17.20 -8.82 -3.79
N TYR A 148 -17.40 -7.49 -3.91
CA TYR A 148 -18.42 -6.85 -4.73
C TYR A 148 -17.79 -5.80 -5.65
N PRO A 149 -16.92 -6.20 -6.59
CA PRO A 149 -16.20 -5.26 -7.45
C PRO A 149 -17.18 -4.46 -8.29
N ARG A 150 -16.79 -3.22 -8.61
CA ARG A 150 -17.45 -2.37 -9.60
C ARG A 150 -16.77 -2.56 -10.95
N ASP A 151 -17.55 -2.43 -12.01
CA ASP A 151 -17.05 -2.52 -13.39
C ASP A 151 -16.28 -1.25 -13.84
N ASP A 152 -16.25 -0.19 -13.01
CA ASP A 152 -15.57 1.06 -13.34
C ASP A 152 -14.06 1.01 -13.01
N ASP A 153 -13.24 1.25 -14.04
CA ASP A 153 -11.78 1.15 -14.00
C ASP A 153 -11.10 2.08 -12.97
N GLU A 154 -11.77 3.17 -12.56
CA GLU A 154 -11.22 4.13 -11.61
C GLU A 154 -11.08 3.53 -10.20
N TYR A 155 -12.03 2.67 -9.81
CA TYR A 155 -12.10 2.10 -8.46
C TYR A 155 -11.68 0.63 -8.42
N SER A 156 -11.97 -0.17 -9.46
CA SER A 156 -11.59 -1.59 -9.51
C SER A 156 -10.07 -1.81 -9.31
N ASN A 157 -9.26 -0.88 -9.80
CA ASN A 157 -7.79 -0.97 -9.85
C ASN A 157 -7.02 -0.23 -8.74
N ARG A 158 -7.70 0.41 -7.77
CA ARG A 158 -7.04 1.34 -6.81
C ARG A 158 -7.38 1.12 -5.34
N LEU A 159 -8.32 0.26 -5.01
CA LEU A 159 -8.84 0.15 -3.65
C LEU A 159 -7.86 -0.56 -2.72
N GLY A 160 -7.43 0.15 -1.69
CA GLY A 160 -6.74 -0.41 -0.54
C GLY A 160 -7.38 0.03 0.78
N VAL A 161 -6.95 -0.58 1.88
CA VAL A 161 -7.40 -0.25 3.25
C VAL A 161 -7.31 1.27 3.55
N ILE A 162 -6.34 1.97 2.93
CA ILE A 162 -6.12 3.41 3.08
C ILE A 162 -7.31 4.25 2.62
N ASP A 163 -8.04 3.85 1.58
CA ASP A 163 -9.16 4.62 1.05
C ASP A 163 -10.30 4.75 2.08
N PHE A 164 -10.52 3.70 2.89
CA PHE A 164 -11.49 3.72 3.98
C PHE A 164 -11.04 4.60 5.14
N ILE A 165 -9.77 4.49 5.54
CA ILE A 165 -9.16 5.30 6.62
C ILE A 165 -9.27 6.80 6.28
N LYS A 166 -8.96 7.15 5.03
CA LYS A 166 -9.09 8.52 4.51
C LYS A 166 -10.51 9.02 4.44
N TYR A 167 -11.44 8.17 4.00
CA TYR A 167 -12.85 8.55 3.91
C TYR A 167 -13.39 9.02 5.27
N LEU A 168 -12.97 8.35 6.36
CA LEU A 168 -13.30 8.76 7.74
C LEU A 168 -12.38 9.86 8.29
N LYS A 169 -11.41 10.35 7.51
CA LYS A 169 -10.45 11.41 7.87
C LYS A 169 -9.56 11.07 9.07
N HIS A 170 -9.30 9.78 9.30
CA HIS A 170 -8.38 9.35 10.36
C HIS A 170 -6.96 9.82 10.03
N THR A 171 -6.25 10.31 11.05
CA THR A 171 -4.89 10.87 10.90
C THR A 171 -3.78 9.83 10.95
N SER A 172 -4.08 8.63 11.43
CA SER A 172 -3.15 7.51 11.59
C SER A 172 -3.79 6.16 11.25
N LEU A 173 -2.96 5.13 11.13
CA LEU A 173 -3.41 3.74 10.92
C LEU A 173 -3.88 3.06 12.21
N ASP A 174 -3.65 3.69 13.36
CA ASP A 174 -3.95 3.14 14.70
C ASP A 174 -5.31 3.59 15.25
N GLU A 175 -6.07 4.38 14.48
CA GLU A 175 -7.41 4.84 14.85
C GLU A 175 -8.50 3.80 14.50
N GLY A 176 -9.10 3.23 15.55
CA GLY A 176 -10.29 2.39 15.45
C GLY A 176 -11.55 3.19 15.08
N ILE A 177 -12.65 2.49 14.80
CA ILE A 177 -13.93 3.11 14.42
C ILE A 177 -14.92 3.13 15.58
N GLY A 178 -15.60 4.26 15.78
CA GLY A 178 -16.70 4.36 16.73
C GLY A 178 -17.98 3.69 16.22
N LEU A 179 -18.90 3.34 17.13
CA LEU A 179 -20.19 2.72 16.76
C LEU A 179 -21.01 3.58 15.80
N TRP A 180 -20.94 4.92 15.93
CA TRP A 180 -21.68 5.84 15.06
C TRP A 180 -21.10 5.85 13.65
N ASP A 181 -19.79 6.01 13.51
CA ASP A 181 -19.12 5.98 12.21
C ASP A 181 -19.27 4.63 11.52
N PHE A 182 -19.20 3.52 12.28
CA PHE A 182 -19.45 2.19 11.75
C PHE A 182 -20.87 2.04 11.20
N LYS A 183 -21.86 2.69 11.82
CA LYS A 183 -23.26 2.64 11.38
C LYS A 183 -23.58 3.58 10.22
N MET A 184 -23.08 4.81 10.29
CA MET A 184 -23.52 5.90 9.42
C MET A 184 -22.55 6.17 8.29
N ASN A 185 -21.24 6.10 8.55
CA ASN A 185 -20.22 6.55 7.60
C ASN A 185 -19.55 5.40 6.85
N LEU A 186 -19.29 4.27 7.51
CA LEU A 186 -18.68 3.10 6.88
C LEU A 186 -19.53 2.51 5.74
N PRO A 187 -20.87 2.38 5.85
CA PRO A 187 -21.68 1.91 4.73
C PRO A 187 -21.60 2.84 3.53
N ASN A 188 -21.55 4.16 3.75
CA ASN A 188 -21.40 5.13 2.67
C ASN A 188 -20.06 4.97 1.96
N ALA A 189 -18.97 4.73 2.71
CA ALA A 189 -17.66 4.43 2.13
C ALA A 189 -17.69 3.16 1.27
N ILE A 190 -18.28 2.07 1.78
CA ILE A 190 -18.38 0.81 1.04
C ILE A 190 -19.27 0.96 -0.21
N ASN A 191 -20.38 1.69 -0.09
CA ASN A 191 -21.31 1.95 -1.20
C ASN A 191 -20.66 2.77 -2.32
N LEU A 192 -19.71 3.65 -1.99
CA LEU A 192 -18.93 4.41 -2.96
C LEU A 192 -18.01 3.50 -3.79
N TYR A 193 -17.46 2.46 -3.17
CA TYR A 193 -16.40 1.63 -3.76
C TYR A 193 -16.84 0.24 -4.23
N SER A 194 -18.08 -0.17 -3.95
CA SER A 194 -18.61 -1.50 -4.33
C SER A 194 -19.82 -1.40 -5.27
N SER A 195 -20.16 -2.53 -5.90
CA SER A 195 -21.36 -2.66 -6.75
C SER A 195 -22.64 -2.98 -5.97
N THR A 196 -22.53 -3.04 -4.64
CA THR A 196 -23.65 -3.29 -3.74
C THR A 196 -23.83 -2.12 -2.76
N LYS A 197 -25.06 -1.98 -2.28
CA LYS A 197 -25.30 -1.21 -1.05
C LYS A 197 -25.06 -2.11 0.16
N THR A 198 -24.77 -1.48 1.28
CA THR A 198 -24.58 -2.10 2.58
C THR A 198 -25.49 -1.47 3.62
N GLU A 199 -25.89 -2.29 4.57
CA GLU A 199 -26.78 -1.93 5.67
C GLU A 199 -26.13 -2.33 7.00
N VAL A 200 -26.46 -1.60 8.05
CA VAL A 200 -25.98 -1.88 9.41
C VAL A 200 -27.17 -2.16 10.32
N SER A 201 -27.12 -3.32 10.95
CA SER A 201 -28.04 -3.69 12.04
C SER A 201 -27.31 -3.59 13.38
N THR A 202 -27.97 -3.00 14.37
CA THR A 202 -27.41 -2.76 15.71
C THR A 202 -28.19 -3.57 16.74
N PHE A 203 -27.54 -4.26 17.66
CA PHE A 203 -28.19 -5.18 18.58
C PHE A 203 -27.73 -4.99 20.02
N VAL A 204 -28.67 -5.07 20.96
CA VAL A 204 -28.36 -5.24 22.39
C VAL A 204 -28.34 -6.73 22.74
N SER A 205 -29.34 -7.49 22.26
CA SER A 205 -29.43 -8.94 22.45
C SER A 205 -28.41 -9.67 21.56
N SER A 206 -27.54 -10.49 22.17
CA SER A 206 -26.64 -11.38 21.42
C SER A 206 -27.43 -12.41 20.60
N SER A 207 -28.47 -13.01 21.16
CA SER A 207 -29.24 -14.05 20.46
C SER A 207 -29.95 -13.52 19.21
N ASN A 208 -30.51 -12.31 19.26
CA ASN A 208 -31.10 -11.68 18.06
C ASN A 208 -30.05 -11.39 16.99
N MET A 209 -28.85 -10.95 17.40
CA MET A 209 -27.75 -10.76 16.46
C MET A 209 -27.32 -12.08 15.82
N LEU A 210 -27.24 -13.17 16.59
CA LEU A 210 -26.89 -14.49 16.06
C LEU A 210 -27.93 -14.98 15.04
N GLU A 211 -29.22 -14.82 15.34
CA GLU A 211 -30.29 -15.16 14.39
C GLU A 211 -30.13 -14.36 13.08
N GLU A 212 -29.87 -13.05 13.17
CA GLU A 212 -29.66 -12.22 11.98
C GLU A 212 -28.40 -12.62 11.21
N ILE A 213 -27.28 -12.89 11.90
CA ILE A 213 -26.04 -13.39 11.29
C ILE A 213 -26.34 -14.66 10.48
N ILE A 214 -27.02 -15.64 11.07
CA ILE A 214 -27.35 -16.90 10.40
C ILE A 214 -28.24 -16.66 9.18
N ASN A 215 -29.26 -15.79 9.30
CA ASN A 215 -30.15 -15.44 8.19
C ASN A 215 -29.37 -14.85 7.01
N LYS A 216 -28.46 -13.89 7.25
CA LYS A 216 -27.65 -13.30 6.18
C LYS A 216 -26.68 -14.29 5.56
N LEU A 217 -26.07 -15.16 6.37
CA LEU A 217 -25.17 -16.19 5.85
C LEU A 217 -25.93 -17.20 4.97
N ARG A 218 -27.17 -17.60 5.34
CA ARG A 218 -28.05 -18.43 4.48
C ARG A 218 -28.42 -17.74 3.17
N GLU A 219 -28.60 -16.42 3.20
CA GLU A 219 -28.79 -15.59 2.01
C GLU A 219 -27.51 -15.41 1.18
N ASN A 220 -26.41 -16.11 1.49
CA ASN A 220 -25.11 -16.00 0.83
C ASN A 220 -24.52 -14.57 0.93
N LYS A 221 -24.66 -13.92 2.10
CA LYS A 221 -24.15 -12.58 2.38
C LYS A 221 -23.10 -12.62 3.50
N PRO A 222 -21.81 -12.37 3.22
CA PRO A 222 -20.80 -12.19 4.25
C PRO A 222 -21.06 -10.89 5.00
N LEU A 223 -20.56 -10.77 6.22
CA LEU A 223 -20.85 -9.62 7.07
C LEU A 223 -19.67 -9.24 7.94
N ILE A 224 -19.57 -7.96 8.26
CA ILE A 224 -18.58 -7.41 9.19
C ILE A 224 -19.26 -7.25 10.54
N MET A 225 -18.66 -7.78 11.60
CA MET A 225 -19.15 -7.65 12.95
C MET A 225 -18.21 -6.75 13.76
N ASN A 226 -18.77 -5.68 14.33
CA ASN A 226 -18.12 -4.82 15.31
C ASN A 226 -18.46 -5.31 16.72
N LEU A 227 -17.44 -5.66 17.48
CA LEU A 227 -17.56 -6.29 18.79
C LEU A 227 -16.40 -5.94 19.72
N THR A 228 -16.61 -6.09 21.02
CA THR A 228 -15.49 -6.34 21.95
C THR A 228 -15.01 -7.78 21.77
N TYR A 229 -13.91 -7.96 21.03
CA TYR A 229 -13.31 -9.26 20.73
C TYR A 229 -12.46 -9.74 21.90
N PRO A 230 -12.65 -11.00 22.36
CA PRO A 230 -12.01 -11.44 23.58
C PRO A 230 -10.47 -11.43 23.55
N GLY A 231 -9.86 -10.86 24.58
CA GLY A 231 -8.40 -10.73 24.70
C GLY A 231 -7.75 -9.67 23.80
N VAL A 232 -8.54 -8.93 23.02
CA VAL A 232 -8.07 -7.85 22.14
C VAL A 232 -8.73 -6.51 22.49
N GLY A 233 -10.03 -6.52 22.78
CA GLY A 233 -10.83 -5.31 22.98
C GLY A 233 -11.69 -4.98 21.76
N ARG A 234 -11.99 -3.70 21.53
CA ARG A 234 -12.83 -3.26 20.41
C ARG A 234 -12.21 -3.65 19.07
N HIS A 235 -12.97 -4.37 18.26
CA HIS A 235 -12.47 -4.98 17.04
C HIS A 235 -13.56 -5.14 15.98
N ALA A 236 -13.15 -5.32 14.73
CA ALA A 236 -14.02 -5.71 13.63
C ALA A 236 -13.49 -6.99 12.99
N ILE A 237 -14.39 -7.95 12.78
CA ILE A 237 -14.11 -9.22 12.13
C ILE A 237 -15.06 -9.42 10.97
N MET A 238 -14.62 -10.15 9.95
CA MET A 238 -15.49 -10.59 8.87
C MET A 238 -16.00 -12.01 9.18
N ILE A 239 -17.29 -12.24 9.01
CA ILE A 239 -17.96 -13.54 9.18
C ILE A 239 -18.45 -13.99 7.81
N ILE A 240 -18.14 -15.23 7.46
CA ILE A 240 -18.36 -15.78 6.12
C ILE A 240 -19.02 -17.16 6.14
N GLY A 241 -19.35 -17.65 7.32
CA GLY A 241 -19.92 -18.98 7.46
C GLY A 241 -20.27 -19.28 8.90
N TYR A 242 -21.04 -20.35 9.06
CA TYR A 242 -21.40 -20.89 10.36
C TYR A 242 -21.51 -22.41 10.28
N LYS A 243 -21.35 -23.04 11.43
CA LYS A 243 -21.66 -24.44 11.68
C LYS A 243 -22.58 -24.48 12.89
N ARG A 244 -23.72 -25.14 12.73
CA ARG A 244 -24.72 -25.35 13.77
C ARG A 244 -24.79 -26.84 14.07
N GLU A 245 -24.69 -27.18 15.35
CA GLU A 245 -24.82 -28.53 15.87
C GLU A 245 -25.96 -28.55 16.91
N LEU A 246 -27.01 -29.31 16.62
CA LEU A 246 -28.16 -29.46 17.51
C LEU A 246 -27.87 -30.53 18.56
N ILE A 247 -27.57 -30.11 19.78
CA ILE A 247 -27.41 -31.04 20.92
C ILE A 247 -28.79 -31.34 21.53
N SER A 248 -29.61 -30.30 21.71
CA SER A 248 -31.03 -30.40 22.07
C SER A 248 -31.75 -29.09 21.69
N ILE A 249 -33.08 -29.06 21.71
CA ILE A 249 -33.85 -27.82 21.48
C ILE A 249 -33.42 -26.70 22.45
N ALA A 250 -33.03 -27.06 23.68
CA ALA A 250 -32.54 -26.11 24.67
C ALA A 250 -31.06 -25.72 24.48
N LYS A 251 -30.26 -26.55 23.79
CA LYS A 251 -28.81 -26.36 23.63
C LYS A 251 -28.39 -26.56 22.18
N ILE A 252 -28.11 -25.45 21.51
CA ILE A 252 -27.63 -25.41 20.13
C ILE A 252 -26.22 -24.84 20.16
N ASN A 253 -25.25 -25.59 19.66
CA ASN A 253 -23.88 -25.10 19.53
C ASN A 253 -23.74 -24.41 18.17
N VAL A 254 -23.22 -23.18 18.17
CA VAL A 254 -22.97 -22.43 16.95
C VAL A 254 -21.51 -21.97 16.92
N LYS A 255 -20.84 -22.32 15.83
CA LYS A 255 -19.51 -21.82 15.48
C LYS A 255 -19.64 -20.91 14.28
N LEU A 256 -18.91 -19.80 14.28
CA LEU A 256 -18.79 -18.91 13.14
C LEU A 256 -17.44 -19.15 12.46
N LEU A 257 -17.42 -19.17 11.14
CA LEU A 257 -16.19 -19.09 10.36
C LEU A 257 -15.87 -17.61 10.16
N ILE A 258 -14.74 -17.19 10.72
CA ILE A 258 -14.34 -15.78 10.74
C ILE A 258 -13.00 -15.57 10.05
N HIS A 259 -12.85 -14.37 9.50
CA HIS A 259 -11.58 -13.74 9.21
C HIS A 259 -11.28 -12.70 10.29
N ASN A 260 -10.20 -12.93 11.03
CA ASN A 260 -9.65 -11.90 11.91
C ASN A 260 -8.52 -11.19 11.16
N PRO A 261 -8.68 -9.89 10.82
CA PRO A 261 -7.66 -9.15 10.06
C PRO A 261 -6.33 -8.94 10.81
N GLN A 262 -6.23 -9.21 12.12
CA GLN A 262 -4.96 -9.19 12.88
C GLN A 262 -4.08 -10.43 12.67
N ASN A 263 -4.63 -11.54 12.21
CA ASN A 263 -3.95 -12.83 12.25
C ASN A 263 -3.61 -13.35 10.85
N VAL A 264 -2.31 -13.37 10.55
CA VAL A 264 -1.70 -14.42 9.73
C VAL A 264 -0.36 -14.76 10.36
N GLY A 265 -0.39 -15.75 11.24
CA GLY A 265 0.76 -16.10 12.08
C GLY A 265 1.04 -17.59 12.21
N THR A 266 0.04 -18.47 12.21
CA THR A 266 0.33 -19.90 12.43
C THR A 266 -0.65 -20.91 11.82
N GLU A 267 -1.98 -20.67 11.71
CA GLU A 267 -2.89 -21.65 11.10
C GLU A 267 -4.11 -20.97 10.44
N SER A 268 -4.16 -20.99 9.10
CA SER A 268 -5.29 -20.62 8.21
C SER A 268 -5.87 -19.18 8.30
N MET A 269 -6.13 -18.54 7.14
CA MET A 269 -6.77 -17.22 7.07
C MET A 269 -8.18 -17.19 7.68
N TYR A 270 -8.86 -18.34 7.69
CA TYR A 270 -10.20 -18.53 8.20
C TYR A 270 -10.16 -19.37 9.47
N LYS A 271 -10.91 -18.99 10.51
CA LYS A 271 -10.97 -19.74 11.77
C LYS A 271 -12.40 -20.01 12.20
N TRP A 272 -12.69 -21.24 12.60
CA TRP A 272 -13.91 -21.58 13.31
C TRP A 272 -13.81 -21.12 14.77
N VAL A 273 -14.78 -20.34 15.22
CA VAL A 273 -14.81 -19.80 16.58
C VAL A 273 -16.20 -20.00 17.19
N ASP A 274 -16.24 -20.49 18.42
CA ASP A 274 -17.49 -20.68 19.16
C ASP A 274 -18.17 -19.34 19.46
N TRP A 275 -19.48 -19.27 19.22
CA TRP A 275 -20.27 -18.07 19.48
C TRP A 275 -20.22 -17.64 20.95
N GLU A 276 -20.36 -18.60 21.87
CA GLU A 276 -20.30 -18.34 23.32
C GLU A 276 -18.95 -17.73 23.72
N TRP A 277 -17.86 -18.20 23.10
CA TRP A 277 -16.54 -17.63 23.34
C TRP A 277 -16.43 -16.20 22.82
N LEU A 278 -16.91 -15.91 21.61
CA LEU A 278 -16.92 -14.55 21.05
C LEU A 278 -17.68 -13.57 21.94
N MET A 279 -18.75 -14.04 22.60
CA MET A 279 -19.60 -13.22 23.46
C MET A 279 -19.13 -13.17 24.93
N LYS A 280 -18.06 -13.86 25.33
CA LYS A 280 -17.72 -13.99 26.77
C LYS A 280 -17.31 -12.67 27.45
N GLU A 281 -16.72 -11.75 26.69
CA GLU A 281 -16.29 -10.42 27.17
C GLU A 281 -17.35 -9.34 26.89
N LYS A 282 -18.52 -9.73 26.38
CA LYS A 282 -19.63 -8.83 26.13
C LYS A 282 -20.08 -8.16 27.41
N TRP A 283 -19.98 -6.83 27.42
CA TRP A 283 -20.65 -6.05 28.45
C TRP A 283 -22.17 -6.04 28.19
N PRO A 284 -23.02 -6.28 29.19
CA PRO A 284 -24.47 -6.36 29.00
C PRO A 284 -25.08 -5.13 28.31
N GLN A 285 -24.48 -3.96 28.51
CA GLN A 285 -24.97 -2.65 28.04
C GLN A 285 -24.40 -2.24 26.67
N GLU A 286 -23.45 -3.00 26.13
CA GLU A 286 -22.77 -2.71 24.88
C GLU A 286 -23.65 -3.08 23.68
N ALA A 287 -23.81 -2.14 22.74
CA ALA A 287 -24.39 -2.45 21.46
C ALA A 287 -23.37 -3.08 20.51
N TYR A 288 -23.85 -4.06 19.76
CA TYR A 288 -23.12 -4.72 18.70
C TYR A 288 -23.65 -4.28 17.36
N GLN A 289 -22.81 -4.34 16.34
CA GLN A 289 -23.23 -3.98 14.99
C GLN A 289 -22.74 -5.03 14.02
N ILE A 290 -23.62 -5.39 13.10
CA ILE A 290 -23.25 -6.14 11.92
C ILE A 290 -23.53 -5.28 10.70
N LEU A 291 -22.61 -5.30 9.76
CA LEU A 291 -22.71 -4.65 8.45
C LEU A 291 -22.72 -5.73 7.39
N TYR A 292 -23.69 -5.71 6.49
CA TYR A 292 -23.82 -6.70 5.43
C TYR A 292 -24.26 -6.08 4.10
N PRO A 293 -23.96 -6.73 2.96
CA PRO A 293 -24.39 -6.27 1.64
C PRO A 293 -25.87 -6.62 1.39
N ASN A 294 -26.53 -5.81 0.57
CA ASN A 294 -27.93 -6.02 0.22
C ASN A 294 -28.12 -7.18 -0.77
N LYS A 295 -27.09 -7.47 -1.58
CA LYS A 295 -27.10 -8.54 -2.58
C LYS A 295 -26.29 -9.75 -2.09
N PRO A 296 -26.67 -10.98 -2.49
CA PRO A 296 -25.84 -12.17 -2.27
C PRO A 296 -24.52 -12.09 -3.06
N LEU A 297 -23.50 -12.82 -2.60
CA LEU A 297 -22.25 -12.98 -3.36
C LEU A 297 -22.50 -13.68 -4.69
N LYS A 298 -21.84 -13.20 -5.75
CA LYS A 298 -21.71 -13.95 -7.01
C LYS A 298 -20.54 -14.92 -6.86
N THR A 299 -20.81 -16.23 -6.87
CA THR A 299 -19.80 -17.25 -6.52
C THR A 299 -18.78 -17.56 -7.62
N THR A 300 -19.03 -17.16 -8.88
CA THR A 300 -18.24 -17.58 -10.05
C THR A 300 -17.10 -16.63 -10.45
N GLU A 301 -16.98 -15.45 -9.83
CA GLU A 301 -16.09 -14.36 -10.28
C GLU A 301 -15.28 -13.70 -9.15
N LEU A 302 -15.18 -14.35 -7.99
CA LEU A 302 -14.48 -13.77 -6.83
C LEU A 302 -12.97 -13.89 -6.96
N GLU A 303 -12.27 -12.75 -7.03
CA GLU A 303 -10.83 -12.75 -6.87
C GLU A 303 -10.45 -12.95 -5.39
N LEU A 304 -9.61 -13.95 -5.12
CA LEU A 304 -9.20 -14.37 -3.79
C LEU A 304 -7.70 -14.10 -3.53
N LEU A 305 -6.98 -13.63 -4.55
CA LEU A 305 -5.63 -13.10 -4.46
C LEU A 305 -5.66 -11.60 -4.25
N THR A 306 -4.97 -11.14 -3.21
CA THR A 306 -4.87 -9.73 -2.89
C THR A 306 -3.42 -9.35 -2.59
N MET A 307 -3.11 -8.07 -2.81
CA MET A 307 -1.81 -7.51 -2.44
C MET A 307 -2.00 -6.67 -1.17
N GLY A 308 -1.21 -6.96 -0.14
CA GLY A 308 -1.21 -6.19 1.09
C GLY A 308 -0.41 -4.90 0.99
N LEU A 309 -0.60 -4.04 2.00
CA LEU A 309 -0.15 -2.65 1.96
C LEU A 309 1.37 -2.49 1.78
N PRO A 310 1.81 -1.55 0.93
CA PRO A 310 3.22 -1.32 0.64
C PRO A 310 3.91 -0.42 1.68
N ILE A 311 3.33 -0.24 2.87
CA ILE A 311 3.80 0.72 3.89
C ILE A 311 4.85 0.06 4.79
N ASN A 312 6.04 0.67 4.86
CA ASN A 312 7.17 0.21 5.67
C ASN A 312 6.80 0.19 7.18
N LYS A 313 7.30 -0.82 7.89
CA LYS A 313 7.06 -1.10 9.34
C LYS A 313 5.65 -1.53 9.72
N TYR A 314 4.72 -1.63 8.77
CA TYR A 314 3.39 -2.19 9.03
C TYR A 314 3.27 -3.61 8.46
N LEU A 315 3.13 -3.74 7.14
CA LEU A 315 2.88 -5.04 6.49
C LEU A 315 3.90 -5.31 5.37
N GLY A 316 4.06 -4.36 4.46
CA GLY A 316 5.04 -4.40 3.40
C GLY A 316 6.27 -3.53 3.66
N ASP A 317 7.15 -3.49 2.68
CA ASP A 317 8.29 -2.59 2.61
C ASP A 317 8.48 -2.16 1.16
N LEU A 318 8.01 -0.96 0.85
CA LEU A 318 8.30 -0.28 -0.40
C LEU A 318 9.13 0.97 -0.11
N ALA A 319 10.32 1.02 -0.71
CA ALA A 319 11.24 2.12 -0.52
C ALA A 319 12.09 2.40 -1.75
N PHE A 320 12.46 3.67 -1.91
CA PHE A 320 13.56 4.07 -2.77
C PHE A 320 14.87 3.94 -2.00
N VAL A 321 15.87 3.28 -2.58
CA VAL A 321 17.20 3.16 -1.98
C VAL A 321 18.12 4.21 -2.61
N VAL A 322 18.72 5.03 -1.75
CA VAL A 322 19.67 6.08 -2.12
C VAL A 322 21.09 5.63 -1.79
N GLY A 323 22.02 5.81 -2.73
CA GLY A 323 23.44 5.49 -2.57
C GLY A 323 23.86 4.13 -3.11
N THR A 324 25.05 3.68 -2.71
CA THR A 324 25.66 2.40 -3.10
C THR A 324 25.47 1.34 -2.02
N ASP A 325 25.62 0.06 -2.36
CA ASP A 325 25.39 -1.09 -1.45
C ASP A 325 26.18 -1.02 -0.13
N SER A 326 27.27 -0.26 -0.07
CA SER A 326 28.11 -0.07 1.12
C SER A 326 27.69 1.06 2.07
N LYS A 327 26.89 2.04 1.64
CA LYS A 327 26.38 3.17 2.44
C LYS A 327 25.06 3.65 1.84
N ASN A 328 23.96 3.01 2.22
CA ASN A 328 22.64 3.33 1.72
C ASN A 328 21.69 3.81 2.82
N TYR A 329 20.66 4.54 2.40
CA TYR A 329 19.49 4.79 3.22
C TYR A 329 18.22 4.61 2.36
N SER A 330 17.10 4.40 3.04
CA SER A 330 15.82 4.12 2.38
C SER A 330 14.84 5.25 2.62
N ILE A 331 14.22 5.75 1.56
CA ILE A 331 13.08 6.66 1.60
C ILE A 331 11.82 5.79 1.48
N GLY A 332 11.13 5.59 2.60
CA GLY A 332 10.03 4.64 2.71
C GLY A 332 8.67 5.30 2.48
N LEU A 333 7.69 4.48 2.11
CA LEU A 333 6.29 4.90 2.00
C LEU A 333 5.62 4.91 3.39
N GLN A 334 4.86 5.97 3.70
CA GLN A 334 4.05 6.09 4.90
C GLN A 334 2.64 6.61 4.58
N TYR A 335 1.69 6.39 5.49
CA TYR A 335 0.35 6.95 5.41
C TYR A 335 0.37 8.46 5.70
N ASP A 336 -0.44 9.22 4.97
CA ASP A 336 -0.74 10.62 5.27
C ASP A 336 -2.14 10.99 4.76
N ASN A 337 -3.03 11.38 5.67
CA ASN A 337 -4.40 11.77 5.33
C ASN A 337 -4.48 13.03 4.45
N SER A 338 -3.47 13.91 4.51
CA SER A 338 -3.42 15.14 3.70
C SER A 338 -3.05 14.89 2.24
N GLU A 339 -2.42 13.76 1.93
CA GLU A 339 -2.02 13.40 0.57
C GLU A 339 -3.19 12.88 -0.25
N ALA A 340 -3.31 13.26 -1.52
CA ALA A 340 -4.47 12.92 -2.36
C ALA A 340 -4.71 11.40 -2.49
N ASN A 341 -3.66 10.58 -2.55
CA ASN A 341 -3.74 9.12 -2.58
C ASN A 341 -3.51 8.45 -1.20
N GLY A 342 -3.27 9.23 -0.14
CA GLY A 342 -3.05 8.71 1.21
C GLY A 342 -1.63 8.27 1.52
N TYR A 343 -0.68 8.50 0.62
CA TYR A 343 0.68 8.05 0.79
C TYR A 343 1.67 9.19 0.61
N LYS A 344 2.69 9.23 1.48
CA LYS A 344 3.86 10.10 1.34
C LYS A 344 5.15 9.30 1.38
N TRP A 345 6.17 9.84 0.75
CA TRP A 345 7.54 9.36 0.88
C TRP A 345 8.21 10.06 2.06
N VAL A 346 9.00 9.32 2.85
CA VAL A 346 9.57 9.81 4.11
C VAL A 346 11.03 9.36 4.23
N PHE A 347 11.90 10.32 4.56
CA PHE A 347 13.30 10.03 4.88
C PHE A 347 13.42 9.21 6.18
N PRO A 348 14.56 8.54 6.45
CA PRO A 348 14.75 7.78 7.68
C PRO A 348 14.50 8.56 8.98
N ASN A 349 14.69 9.89 8.95
CA ASN A 349 14.46 10.80 10.08
C ASN A 349 12.99 11.21 10.27
N GLY A 350 12.05 10.68 9.47
CA GLY A 350 10.62 10.99 9.57
C GLY A 350 10.17 12.22 8.79
N VAL A 351 11.08 12.97 8.15
CA VAL A 351 10.73 14.16 7.36
C VAL A 351 10.16 13.74 6.00
N LYS A 352 9.07 14.39 5.59
CA LYS A 352 8.45 14.20 4.27
C LYS A 352 9.47 14.47 3.16
N CYS A 353 9.57 13.55 2.23
CA CYS A 353 10.38 13.65 1.03
C CYS A 353 9.49 14.08 -0.14
N GLU A 354 9.47 15.38 -0.44
CA GLU A 354 8.74 15.92 -1.60
C GLU A 354 9.42 15.52 -2.91
N LYS A 355 10.77 15.44 -2.90
CA LYS A 355 11.60 15.11 -4.06
C LYS A 355 12.70 14.17 -3.65
N LEU A 356 12.75 13.02 -4.31
CA LEU A 356 13.79 12.04 -4.18
C LEU A 356 15.12 12.61 -4.74
N PRO A 357 16.26 12.31 -4.11
CA PRO A 357 17.55 12.70 -4.66
C PRO A 357 17.83 11.99 -5.99
N ASP A 358 18.60 12.64 -6.86
CA ASP A 358 19.09 12.09 -8.13
C ASP A 358 19.97 10.82 -7.98
N THR A 359 20.48 10.60 -6.77
CA THR A 359 21.28 9.44 -6.33
C THR A 359 20.44 8.23 -5.90
N VAL A 360 19.13 8.24 -6.11
CA VAL A 360 18.31 7.03 -6.00
C VAL A 360 18.79 5.98 -7.02
N SER A 361 19.13 4.79 -6.54
CA SER A 361 19.67 3.71 -7.35
C SER A 361 18.59 2.73 -7.83
N TYR A 362 17.68 2.35 -6.94
CA TYR A 362 16.63 1.37 -7.23
C TYR A 362 15.44 1.49 -6.28
N ILE A 363 14.32 0.90 -6.68
CA ILE A 363 13.14 0.68 -5.83
C ILE A 363 13.26 -0.74 -5.27
N LYS A 364 13.12 -0.87 -3.95
CA LYS A 364 13.01 -2.16 -3.27
C LYS A 364 11.56 -2.37 -2.87
N ALA A 365 11.01 -3.51 -3.24
CA ALA A 365 9.68 -3.94 -2.83
C ALA A 365 9.77 -5.28 -2.09
N LYS A 366 9.05 -5.38 -0.98
CA LYS A 366 8.69 -6.63 -0.30
C LYS A 366 7.24 -6.47 0.13
N LEU A 367 6.33 -7.08 -0.62
CA LEU A 367 4.89 -6.91 -0.45
C LEU A 367 4.27 -8.24 -0.04
N PRO A 368 3.43 -8.27 1.00
CA PRO A 368 2.65 -9.46 1.28
C PRO A 368 1.59 -9.65 0.21
N VAL A 369 1.39 -10.90 -0.21
CA VAL A 369 0.31 -11.34 -1.09
C VAL A 369 -0.44 -12.43 -0.36
N TYR A 370 -1.76 -12.36 -0.41
CA TYR A 370 -2.63 -13.30 0.27
C TYR A 370 -3.44 -14.07 -0.76
N ASN A 371 -3.42 -15.40 -0.68
CA ASN A 371 -4.28 -16.29 -1.44
C ASN A 371 -5.29 -16.97 -0.51
N ALA A 372 -6.53 -16.49 -0.54
CA ALA A 372 -7.62 -17.04 0.26
C ALA A 372 -8.27 -18.30 -0.35
N SER A 373 -7.82 -18.73 -1.53
CA SER A 373 -8.26 -19.99 -2.12
C SER A 373 -7.55 -21.20 -1.49
N LYS A 374 -8.08 -22.40 -1.73
CA LYS A 374 -7.48 -23.66 -1.22
C LYS A 374 -6.33 -24.17 -2.09
N SER A 375 -6.17 -23.64 -3.30
CA SER A 375 -5.20 -24.09 -4.30
C SER A 375 -4.15 -23.00 -4.56
N SER A 376 -2.97 -23.40 -5.03
CA SER A 376 -2.02 -22.42 -5.55
C SER A 376 -2.58 -21.73 -6.79
N LYS A 377 -2.23 -20.46 -6.99
CA LYS A 377 -2.52 -19.71 -8.22
C LYS A 377 -1.25 -19.11 -8.79
N ASP A 378 -1.13 -19.13 -10.12
CA ASP A 378 0.02 -18.57 -10.82
C ASP A 378 -0.23 -17.12 -11.20
N VAL A 379 0.69 -16.25 -10.78
CA VAL A 379 0.59 -14.80 -10.97
C VAL A 379 1.84 -14.23 -11.62
N GLU A 380 1.65 -13.07 -12.25
CA GLU A 380 2.72 -12.21 -12.73
C GLU A 380 2.70 -10.90 -11.93
N ILE A 381 3.77 -10.63 -11.17
CA ILE A 381 3.97 -9.37 -10.48
C ILE A 381 4.77 -8.44 -11.40
N LYS A 382 4.16 -7.34 -11.82
CA LYS A 382 4.77 -6.32 -12.67
C LYS A 382 5.06 -5.05 -11.89
N TYR A 383 6.25 -4.53 -12.09
CA TYR A 383 6.64 -3.20 -11.64
C TYR A 383 6.93 -2.35 -12.87
N LYS A 384 6.22 -1.24 -13.03
CA LYS A 384 6.41 -0.30 -14.15
C LYS A 384 6.65 1.10 -13.63
N ILE A 385 7.56 1.80 -14.29
CA ILE A 385 7.76 3.23 -14.08
C ILE A 385 7.28 3.95 -15.32
N ILE A 386 6.36 4.87 -15.12
CA ILE A 386 5.76 5.66 -16.18
C ILE A 386 6.12 7.12 -15.94
N ASP A 387 6.59 7.79 -17.00
CA ASP A 387 6.73 9.23 -17.00
C ASP A 387 5.34 9.87 -17.01
N SER A 388 5.04 10.69 -16.01
CA SER A 388 3.73 11.33 -15.86
C SER A 388 3.41 12.30 -17.00
N LYS A 389 4.44 12.92 -17.60
CA LYS A 389 4.29 13.91 -18.68
C LYS A 389 4.09 13.24 -20.03
N THR A 390 4.95 12.29 -20.37
CA THR A 390 4.92 11.63 -21.69
C THR A 390 4.04 10.38 -21.74
N ARG A 391 3.63 9.85 -20.57
CA ARG A 391 2.90 8.59 -20.40
C ARG A 391 3.65 7.36 -20.93
N LYS A 392 4.94 7.48 -21.25
CA LYS A 392 5.77 6.37 -21.72
C LYS A 392 6.29 5.56 -20.54
N THR A 393 6.34 4.24 -20.71
CA THR A 393 7.04 3.33 -19.79
C THR A 393 8.53 3.55 -19.92
N ILE A 394 9.17 3.86 -18.80
CA ILE A 394 10.62 4.08 -18.71
C ILE A 394 11.33 2.77 -18.35
N GLU A 395 10.73 2.00 -17.45
CA GLU A 395 11.29 0.75 -16.95
C GLU A 395 10.13 -0.21 -16.66
N GLU A 396 10.29 -1.48 -17.01
CA GLU A 396 9.34 -2.55 -16.68
C GLU A 396 10.11 -3.79 -16.25
N ASN A 397 9.77 -4.32 -15.08
CA ASN A 397 10.26 -5.58 -14.57
C ASN A 397 9.07 -6.46 -14.18
N SER A 398 9.15 -7.75 -14.46
CA SER A 398 8.09 -8.70 -14.14
C SER A 398 8.65 -10.01 -13.62
N ALA A 399 8.01 -10.57 -12.59
CA ALA A 399 8.32 -11.89 -12.06
C ALA A 399 7.06 -12.76 -12.10
N LYS A 400 7.19 -13.96 -12.64
CA LYS A 400 6.13 -14.99 -12.58
C LYS A 400 6.39 -15.90 -11.39
N MET A 401 5.34 -16.23 -10.65
CA MET A 401 5.43 -17.11 -9.49
C MET A 401 4.09 -17.76 -9.16
N SER A 402 4.14 -18.86 -8.41
CA SER A 402 2.94 -19.49 -7.83
C SER A 402 2.77 -19.03 -6.39
N ILE A 403 1.55 -18.62 -6.02
CA ILE A 403 1.18 -18.21 -4.67
C ILE A 403 0.36 -19.32 -4.03
N ALA A 404 0.93 -20.00 -3.04
CA ALA A 404 0.24 -21.02 -2.27
C ALA A 404 -0.88 -20.40 -1.41
N ALA A 405 -1.85 -21.23 -1.00
CA ALA A 405 -2.88 -20.81 -0.04
C ALA A 405 -2.22 -20.25 1.24
N GLY A 406 -2.70 -19.10 1.72
CA GLY A 406 -2.06 -18.38 2.82
C GLY A 406 -1.34 -17.11 2.37
N GLN A 407 -0.33 -16.71 3.13
CA GLN A 407 0.45 -15.50 2.90
C GLN A 407 1.82 -15.85 2.33
N GLN A 408 2.25 -15.07 1.33
CA GLN A 408 3.60 -15.09 0.82
C GLN A 408 4.11 -13.67 0.62
N ASN A 409 5.38 -13.41 0.91
CA ASN A 409 6.00 -12.15 0.55
C ASN A 409 6.55 -12.23 -0.88
N VAL A 410 6.14 -11.30 -1.74
CA VAL A 410 6.69 -11.13 -3.07
C VAL A 410 7.64 -9.95 -3.06
N GLY A 411 8.84 -10.15 -3.62
CA GLY A 411 9.88 -9.14 -3.62
C GLY A 411 10.34 -8.81 -5.02
N GLY A 412 10.91 -7.61 -5.17
CA GLY A 412 11.48 -7.18 -6.43
C GLY A 412 12.36 -5.95 -6.25
N THR A 413 13.33 -5.83 -7.15
CA THR A 413 14.15 -4.63 -7.28
C THR A 413 13.93 -4.07 -8.67
N VAL A 414 13.57 -2.78 -8.76
CA VAL A 414 13.46 -2.06 -10.03
C VAL A 414 14.62 -1.09 -10.11
N GLN A 415 15.51 -1.32 -11.07
CA GLN A 415 16.68 -0.46 -11.25
C GLN A 415 16.23 0.90 -11.81
N LEU A 416 16.76 1.98 -11.22
CA LEU A 416 16.49 3.36 -11.66
C LEU A 416 17.67 3.96 -12.40
N ASN A 417 18.64 3.12 -12.76
CA ASN A 417 19.91 3.48 -13.39
C ASN A 417 19.73 4.25 -14.72
N ASN A 418 18.61 4.01 -15.41
CA ASN A 418 18.33 4.66 -16.70
C ASN A 418 17.76 6.08 -16.54
N LEU A 419 17.17 6.43 -15.40
CA LEU A 419 16.47 7.71 -15.17
C LEU A 419 17.43 8.90 -14.99
N ALA A 420 18.40 9.13 -15.88
CA ALA A 420 19.14 10.39 -15.90
C ALA A 420 18.18 11.49 -16.33
N THR A 421 17.77 12.35 -15.41
CA THR A 421 16.84 13.44 -15.69
C THR A 421 17.48 14.73 -15.24
N ASN A 422 17.45 15.76 -16.08
CA ASN A 422 18.08 17.05 -15.82
C ASN A 422 17.06 18.17 -15.54
N THR A 423 15.79 17.82 -15.60
CA THR A 423 14.65 18.51 -15.00
C THR A 423 14.03 17.57 -13.99
N GLU A 424 13.13 18.09 -13.15
CA GLU A 424 12.36 17.24 -12.25
C GLU A 424 11.61 16.18 -13.03
N PHE A 425 11.85 14.92 -12.67
CA PHE A 425 11.15 13.78 -13.21
C PHE A 425 9.96 13.46 -12.32
N GLU A 426 8.76 13.59 -12.88
CA GLU A 426 7.53 13.20 -12.22
C GLU A 426 7.13 11.80 -12.69
N GLY A 427 7.29 10.82 -11.81
CA GLY A 427 7.06 9.41 -12.11
C GLY A 427 5.81 8.85 -11.45
N GLU A 428 5.20 7.86 -12.10
CA GLU A 428 4.23 6.94 -11.51
C GLU A 428 4.84 5.55 -11.44
N LEU A 429 4.93 4.99 -10.23
CA LEU A 429 5.21 3.57 -10.00
C LEU A 429 3.89 2.80 -10.03
N LEU A 430 3.77 1.88 -10.98
CA LEU A 430 2.70 0.88 -11.00
C LEU A 430 3.23 -0.45 -10.51
N ILE A 431 2.56 -1.02 -9.52
CA ILE A 431 2.76 -2.39 -9.04
C ILE A 431 1.48 -3.14 -9.35
N GLN A 432 1.56 -4.19 -10.14
CA GLN A 432 0.38 -4.94 -10.60
C GLN A 432 0.59 -6.43 -10.37
N MET A 433 -0.36 -7.07 -9.71
CA MET A 433 -0.52 -8.51 -9.72
C MET A 433 -1.53 -8.87 -10.80
N ARG A 434 -1.14 -9.79 -11.70
CA ARG A 434 -2.00 -10.27 -12.78
C ARG A 434 -2.09 -11.78 -12.74
N ASP A 435 -3.22 -12.33 -13.16
CA ASP A 435 -3.31 -13.76 -13.42
C ASP A 435 -2.38 -14.12 -14.59
N ASN A 436 -1.58 -15.17 -14.43
CA ASN A 436 -0.58 -15.51 -15.44
C ASN A 436 -1.21 -16.04 -16.74
N ASN A 437 -2.40 -16.64 -16.67
CA ASN A 437 -3.11 -17.25 -17.79
C ASN A 437 -4.01 -16.23 -18.51
N SER A 438 -4.96 -15.62 -17.78
CA SER A 438 -5.92 -14.67 -18.38
C SER A 438 -5.31 -13.29 -18.63
N LYS A 439 -4.18 -12.97 -17.97
CA LYS A 439 -3.54 -11.64 -17.97
C LYS A 439 -4.39 -10.53 -17.36
N GLU A 440 -5.49 -10.88 -16.71
CA GLU A 440 -6.36 -9.96 -16.00
C GLU A 440 -5.64 -9.36 -14.79
N PHE A 441 -5.96 -8.10 -14.50
CA PHE A 441 -5.48 -7.42 -13.32
C PHE A 441 -6.23 -7.95 -12.09
N LEU A 442 -5.49 -8.31 -11.04
CA LEU A 442 -6.06 -8.84 -9.80
C LEU A 442 -6.02 -7.78 -8.70
N ASP A 443 -4.85 -7.23 -8.42
CA ASP A 443 -4.66 -6.21 -7.39
C ASP A 443 -3.36 -5.43 -7.62
N GLY A 444 -3.18 -4.28 -6.94
CA GLY A 444 -1.97 -3.50 -7.10
C GLY A 444 -2.04 -2.06 -6.59
N TYR A 445 -0.98 -1.31 -6.88
CA TYR A 445 -0.79 0.06 -6.44
C TYR A 445 -0.33 0.97 -7.55
N LYS A 446 -0.76 2.23 -7.45
CA LYS A 446 -0.30 3.34 -8.28
C LYS A 446 0.18 4.48 -7.39
N LEU A 447 1.50 4.70 -7.39
CA LEU A 447 2.16 5.65 -6.49
C LEU A 447 2.91 6.70 -7.28
N LYS A 448 2.78 7.98 -6.89
CA LYS A 448 3.48 9.10 -7.52
C LYS A 448 4.79 9.39 -6.79
N PHE A 449 5.79 9.87 -7.52
CA PHE A 449 7.04 10.35 -6.95
C PHE A 449 7.67 11.41 -7.85
N VAL A 450 8.60 12.19 -7.28
CA VAL A 450 9.39 13.18 -8.03
C VAL A 450 10.86 12.92 -7.75
N ILE A 451 11.70 12.89 -8.79
CA ILE A 451 13.16 12.81 -8.67
C ILE A 451 13.76 14.16 -9.05
N THR A 452 14.71 14.64 -8.22
CA THR A 452 15.48 15.85 -8.49
C THR A 452 16.39 15.69 -9.72
N PRO A 453 16.68 16.78 -10.45
CA PRO A 453 17.63 16.76 -11.55
C PRO A 453 19.01 16.25 -11.16
N SER A 454 19.62 15.43 -12.01
CA SER A 454 21.03 15.06 -11.95
C SER A 454 21.91 16.24 -12.30
N GLN A 455 22.54 16.86 -11.30
CA GLN A 455 23.47 17.99 -11.49
C GLN A 455 24.92 17.53 -11.73
N LYS A 456 25.19 16.25 -11.53
CA LYS A 456 26.51 15.64 -11.67
C LYS A 456 26.38 14.29 -12.39
N ILE A 457 27.38 13.99 -13.20
CA ILE A 457 27.63 12.66 -13.73
C ILE A 457 29.12 12.37 -13.61
N ILE A 458 29.47 11.11 -13.41
CA ILE A 458 30.84 10.62 -13.37
C ILE A 458 31.12 9.92 -14.70
N VAL A 459 32.06 10.42 -15.47
CA VAL A 459 32.41 9.86 -16.79
C VAL A 459 33.83 9.32 -16.76
N THR A 460 34.00 8.13 -17.31
CA THR A 460 35.29 7.64 -17.81
C THR A 460 35.17 7.55 -19.32
N MET A 461 36.09 8.19 -20.04
CA MET A 461 36.15 8.12 -21.50
C MET A 461 37.58 7.83 -21.91
N TYR A 462 37.75 6.90 -22.85
CA TYR A 462 39.02 6.67 -23.52
C TYR A 462 38.78 6.46 -25.02
N CYS A 463 39.56 7.14 -25.85
CA CYS A 463 39.59 7.03 -27.31
C CYS A 463 41.02 6.67 -27.74
N SER A 464 41.18 5.60 -28.50
CA SER A 464 42.48 5.14 -29.02
C SER A 464 42.41 4.91 -30.51
N VAL A 465 43.41 5.44 -31.22
CA VAL A 465 43.59 5.30 -32.67
C VAL A 465 45.06 5.07 -32.99
N THR A 466 45.35 4.66 -34.22
CA THR A 466 46.72 4.61 -34.72
C THR A 466 47.12 5.98 -35.28
N GLY A 467 48.20 6.55 -34.78
CA GLY A 467 48.70 7.88 -35.15
C GLY A 467 50.03 7.81 -35.90
N LYS A 468 50.21 8.70 -36.87
CA LYS A 468 51.47 8.96 -37.57
C LYS A 468 52.00 10.33 -37.19
N TYR A 469 53.21 10.36 -36.67
CA TYR A 469 53.84 11.55 -36.11
C TYR A 469 54.85 12.18 -37.08
N GLU A 470 55.27 13.43 -36.84
CA GLU A 470 56.25 14.09 -37.73
C GLU A 470 57.57 13.33 -37.85
N SER A 471 57.95 12.59 -36.80
CA SER A 471 59.12 11.70 -36.77
C SER A 471 59.00 10.50 -37.71
N GLY A 472 57.84 10.30 -38.36
CA GLY A 472 57.52 9.14 -39.19
C GLY A 472 57.12 7.90 -38.39
N GLN A 473 57.09 7.98 -37.06
CA GLN A 473 56.68 6.87 -36.19
C GLN A 473 55.17 6.62 -36.28
N ILE A 474 54.81 5.33 -36.20
CA ILE A 474 53.44 4.85 -36.08
C ILE A 474 53.28 4.29 -34.67
N ASP A 475 52.36 4.85 -33.89
CA ASP A 475 52.07 4.41 -32.53
C ASP A 475 50.60 4.64 -32.17
N LYS A 476 50.14 4.10 -31.03
CA LYS A 476 48.79 4.34 -30.52
C LYS A 476 48.67 5.73 -29.91
N ALA A 477 47.81 6.56 -30.48
CA ALA A 477 47.41 7.83 -29.91
C ALA A 477 46.17 7.63 -29.03
N GLY A 478 46.31 7.84 -27.72
CA GLY A 478 45.23 7.73 -26.75
C GLY A 478 44.83 9.08 -26.17
N VAL A 479 43.53 9.39 -26.18
CA VAL A 479 42.96 10.57 -25.53
C VAL A 479 41.77 10.17 -24.69
N GLY A 480 41.72 10.64 -23.44
CA GLY A 480 40.63 10.31 -22.53
C GLY A 480 40.56 11.27 -21.37
N VAL A 481 39.44 11.21 -20.63
CA VAL A 481 39.37 11.82 -19.30
C VAL A 481 39.74 10.75 -18.26
N PRO A 482 40.36 11.14 -17.15
CA PRO A 482 40.71 10.20 -16.09
C PRO A 482 39.51 9.40 -15.59
N HIS A 483 39.81 8.22 -15.06
CA HIS A 483 38.81 7.35 -14.47
C HIS A 483 38.03 8.10 -13.39
N LYS A 484 36.70 8.09 -13.51
CA LYS A 484 35.76 8.76 -12.61
C LYS A 484 35.84 10.30 -12.58
N THR A 485 36.03 10.94 -13.74
CA THR A 485 35.93 12.40 -13.86
C THR A 485 34.51 12.89 -13.57
N THR A 486 34.35 13.84 -12.65
CA THR A 486 33.04 14.41 -12.31
C THR A 486 32.70 15.57 -13.24
N PHE A 487 31.69 15.38 -14.08
CA PHE A 487 31.09 16.44 -14.89
C PHE A 487 29.91 17.06 -14.15
N LYS A 488 29.79 18.37 -14.21
CA LYS A 488 28.69 19.15 -13.65
C LYS A 488 27.91 19.80 -14.78
N GLY A 489 26.60 19.81 -14.69
CA GLY A 489 25.78 20.33 -15.78
C GLY A 489 24.30 20.28 -15.51
N SER A 490 23.53 20.74 -16.48
CA SER A 490 22.09 20.67 -16.54
C SER A 490 21.64 20.62 -17.99
N GLY A 491 20.40 20.21 -18.23
CA GLY A 491 19.97 19.93 -19.59
C GLY A 491 20.80 18.80 -20.21
N ASN A 492 20.96 18.83 -21.51
CA ASN A 492 21.72 17.83 -22.23
C ASN A 492 23.24 18.06 -22.17
N LYS A 493 23.74 19.04 -21.42
CA LYS A 493 25.15 19.48 -21.44
C LYS A 493 25.81 19.39 -20.06
N TYR A 494 26.95 18.73 -19.99
CA TYR A 494 27.78 18.63 -18.78
C TYR A 494 29.22 19.00 -19.07
N VAL A 495 29.89 19.61 -18.09
CA VAL A 495 31.27 20.10 -18.18
C VAL A 495 32.08 19.65 -16.96
N ALA A 496 33.30 19.19 -17.18
CA ALA A 496 34.25 18.85 -16.13
C ALA A 496 35.53 19.65 -16.29
N ASN A 497 36.17 19.95 -15.15
CA ASN A 497 37.61 20.17 -15.10
C ASN A 497 38.24 18.87 -14.58
N TYR A 498 39.36 18.45 -15.17
CA TYR A 498 40.05 17.23 -14.74
C TYR A 498 41.54 17.50 -14.53
N GLU A 499 42.13 16.75 -13.62
CA GLU A 499 43.56 16.63 -13.40
C GLU A 499 43.87 15.16 -13.13
N THR A 500 44.89 14.61 -13.78
CA THR A 500 45.29 13.21 -13.62
C THR A 500 46.78 13.06 -13.68
N GLU A 501 47.29 12.15 -12.86
CA GLU A 501 48.64 11.60 -12.96
C GLU A 501 48.51 10.13 -13.40
N THR A 502 49.08 9.81 -14.55
CA THR A 502 49.09 8.47 -15.13
C THR A 502 50.53 7.97 -15.19
N THR A 503 50.82 6.87 -14.51
CA THR A 503 52.09 6.15 -14.67
C THR A 503 52.00 5.30 -15.93
N ILE A 504 52.80 5.63 -16.95
CA ILE A 504 52.82 4.91 -18.24
C ILE A 504 53.74 3.68 -18.14
N THR A 505 54.91 3.86 -17.53
CA THR A 505 55.87 2.80 -17.20
C THR A 505 56.46 3.04 -15.81
N THR A 506 57.31 2.15 -15.29
CA THR A 506 58.03 2.36 -14.01
C THR A 506 58.72 3.70 -13.93
N ASP A 507 59.20 4.20 -15.06
CA ASP A 507 60.06 5.38 -15.14
C ASP A 507 59.35 6.56 -15.80
N MET A 508 58.15 6.38 -16.35
CA MET A 508 57.44 7.41 -17.10
C MET A 508 56.10 7.79 -16.47
N LYS A 509 55.91 9.09 -16.24
CA LYS A 509 54.68 9.66 -15.69
C LYS A 509 54.11 10.73 -16.61
N LEU A 510 52.79 10.85 -16.61
CA LEU A 510 52.05 11.83 -17.38
C LEU A 510 51.07 12.55 -16.48
N ILE A 511 51.24 13.85 -16.31
CA ILE A 511 50.27 14.71 -15.62
C ILE A 511 49.45 15.42 -16.69
N GLN A 512 48.13 15.35 -16.65
CA GLN A 512 47.24 16.06 -17.58
C GLN A 512 46.21 16.86 -16.82
N ARG A 513 45.92 18.07 -17.31
CA ARG A 513 44.94 19.01 -16.75
C ARG A 513 44.11 19.59 -17.89
N GLY A 514 42.81 19.68 -17.73
CA GLY A 514 41.98 20.21 -18.81
C GLY A 514 40.51 20.35 -18.48
N THR A 515 39.76 20.61 -19.53
CA THR A 515 38.31 20.68 -19.52
C THR A 515 37.74 19.61 -20.44
N ALA A 516 36.58 19.08 -20.06
CA ALA A 516 35.82 18.19 -20.92
C ALA A 516 34.35 18.59 -20.91
N GLN A 517 33.67 18.37 -22.02
CA GLN A 517 32.25 18.64 -22.19
C GLN A 517 31.58 17.45 -22.88
N ILE A 518 30.39 17.10 -22.42
CA ILE A 518 29.54 16.09 -23.05
C ILE A 518 28.16 16.69 -23.30
N ILE A 519 27.62 16.46 -24.50
CA ILE A 519 26.28 16.86 -24.92
C ILE A 519 25.51 15.63 -25.39
N PHE A 520 24.35 15.37 -24.79
CA PHE A 520 23.45 14.29 -25.17
C PHE A 520 22.36 14.74 -26.16
N ASP A 521 21.73 13.78 -26.83
CA ASP A 521 20.59 13.98 -27.72
C ASP A 521 19.31 14.38 -27.00
N GLN A 522 19.07 13.80 -25.83
CA GLN A 522 17.89 14.08 -25.04
C GLN A 522 18.18 14.13 -23.53
N PRO A 523 17.36 14.90 -22.79
CA PRO A 523 17.53 15.12 -21.37
C PRO A 523 17.28 13.89 -20.48
N VAL A 524 16.47 12.95 -20.97
CA VAL A 524 15.99 11.76 -20.25
C VAL A 524 16.24 10.53 -21.11
N ASN A 525 16.89 9.50 -20.55
CA ASN A 525 17.29 8.27 -21.26
C ASN A 525 18.06 8.56 -22.58
N PRO A 526 19.21 9.28 -22.53
CA PRO A 526 19.93 9.64 -23.75
C PRO A 526 20.29 8.40 -24.58
N THR A 527 20.01 8.45 -25.88
CA THR A 527 20.34 7.36 -26.81
C THR A 527 21.61 7.62 -27.60
N LYS A 528 22.17 8.84 -27.47
CA LYS A 528 23.32 9.28 -28.25
C LYS A 528 24.05 10.44 -27.57
N ILE A 529 25.39 10.44 -27.66
CA ILE A 529 26.21 11.62 -27.38
C ILE A 529 26.31 12.42 -28.69
N ILE A 530 25.69 13.59 -28.71
CA ILE A 530 25.80 14.53 -29.85
C ILE A 530 27.25 14.98 -29.99
N SER A 531 27.88 15.35 -28.87
CA SER A 531 29.24 15.87 -28.85
C SER A 531 29.94 15.51 -27.55
N PHE A 532 31.16 15.01 -27.64
CA PHE A 532 32.09 14.92 -26.53
C PHE A 532 33.35 15.70 -26.91
N GLU A 533 33.77 16.64 -26.07
CA GLU A 533 34.93 17.49 -26.33
C GLU A 533 35.86 17.45 -25.13
N ILE A 534 37.14 17.25 -25.36
CA ILE A 534 38.19 17.32 -24.35
C ILE A 534 39.30 18.24 -24.85
N LYS A 535 39.77 19.12 -23.97
CA LYS A 535 40.86 20.05 -24.22
C LYS A 535 41.72 20.13 -22.98
N GLY A 536 43.01 19.86 -23.11
CA GLY A 536 43.91 19.86 -21.98
C GLY A 536 45.36 20.08 -22.35
N ASN A 537 46.13 20.40 -21.32
CA ASN A 537 47.58 20.44 -21.37
C ASN A 537 48.13 19.43 -20.36
N GLY A 538 49.36 18.99 -20.54
CA GLY A 538 50.00 18.04 -19.66
C GLY A 538 51.51 18.17 -19.64
N GLU A 539 52.12 17.38 -18.79
CA GLU A 539 53.55 17.33 -18.55
C GLU A 539 53.94 15.87 -18.50
N GLN A 540 54.91 15.48 -19.33
CA GLN A 540 55.51 14.15 -19.30
C GLN A 540 56.79 14.20 -18.47
N TYR A 541 57.01 13.17 -17.66
CA TYR A 541 58.20 12.99 -16.85
C TYR A 541 58.83 11.63 -17.16
N PHE A 542 60.15 11.57 -17.19
CA PHE A 542 60.95 10.34 -17.25
C PHE A 542 61.98 10.36 -16.13
N GLU A 543 62.08 9.30 -15.33
CA GLU A 543 62.97 9.19 -14.16
C GLU A 543 62.85 10.37 -13.17
N GLY A 544 61.67 11.01 -13.12
CA GLY A 544 61.39 12.17 -12.25
C GLY A 544 61.71 13.53 -12.86
N GLU A 545 62.34 13.59 -14.04
CA GLU A 545 62.59 14.84 -14.76
C GLU A 545 61.52 15.09 -15.82
N LYS A 546 61.09 16.36 -15.96
CA LYS A 546 60.13 16.75 -16.99
C LYS A 546 60.80 16.60 -18.36
N THR A 547 60.16 15.90 -19.29
CA THR A 547 60.69 15.60 -20.64
C THR A 547 59.88 16.25 -21.75
N ALA A 548 58.61 16.54 -21.56
CA ALA A 548 57.78 17.22 -22.55
C ALA A 548 56.59 17.99 -21.95
N ASP A 549 56.17 19.05 -22.66
CA ASP A 549 54.87 19.69 -22.51
C ASP A 549 53.90 19.11 -23.52
N ILE A 550 52.73 18.67 -23.05
CA ILE A 550 51.71 18.03 -23.87
C ILE A 550 50.53 18.97 -24.08
N THR A 551 50.03 19.05 -25.30
CA THR A 551 48.75 19.67 -25.64
C THR A 551 47.89 18.64 -26.34
N LEU A 552 46.66 18.47 -25.86
CA LEU A 552 45.69 17.55 -26.44
C LEU A 552 44.34 18.22 -26.62
N SER A 553 43.69 17.89 -27.73
CA SER A 553 42.26 18.13 -27.91
C SER A 553 41.63 17.02 -28.72
N CYS A 554 40.43 16.61 -28.34
CA CYS A 554 39.66 15.63 -29.09
C CYS A 554 38.19 16.04 -29.07
N LYS A 555 37.55 15.99 -30.23
CA LYS A 555 36.12 16.17 -30.40
C LYS A 555 35.54 14.95 -31.07
N LEU A 556 34.66 14.27 -30.35
CA LEU A 556 33.87 13.16 -30.84
C LEU A 556 32.43 13.63 -31.07
N GLU A 557 31.79 13.15 -32.14
CA GLU A 557 30.41 13.49 -32.46
C GLU A 557 29.60 12.24 -32.78
N ASN A 558 28.31 12.32 -32.49
CA ASN A 558 27.30 11.35 -32.92
C ASN A 558 27.45 9.91 -32.38
N ILE A 559 27.98 9.72 -31.18
CA ILE A 559 28.28 8.41 -30.60
C ILE A 559 26.98 7.74 -30.09
N PRO A 560 26.57 6.58 -30.62
CA PRO A 560 25.38 5.89 -30.13
C PRO A 560 25.59 5.35 -28.71
N LEU A 561 24.55 5.43 -27.87
CA LEU A 561 24.52 4.87 -26.53
C LEU A 561 23.54 3.69 -26.48
N LYS A 562 24.06 2.51 -26.13
CA LYS A 562 23.22 1.35 -25.80
C LYS A 562 22.72 1.43 -24.35
N SER A 563 23.54 2.00 -23.46
CA SER A 563 23.23 2.23 -22.04
C SER A 563 24.09 3.39 -21.51
N LEU A 564 23.88 3.86 -20.28
CA LEU A 564 24.83 4.81 -19.67
C LEU A 564 26.09 4.13 -19.13
N ARG A 565 26.00 2.86 -18.72
CA ARG A 565 27.08 2.21 -17.96
C ARG A 565 28.22 1.71 -18.85
N ASN A 566 27.94 1.01 -19.94
CA ASN A 566 29.00 0.43 -20.78
C ASN A 566 28.71 0.67 -22.25
N ASN A 567 29.56 1.45 -22.92
CA ASN A 567 29.57 1.58 -24.37
C ASN A 567 31.01 1.43 -24.86
N SER A 568 31.23 0.49 -25.77
CA SER A 568 32.47 0.34 -26.51
C SER A 568 32.13 0.36 -28.01
N ILE A 569 32.92 1.09 -28.78
CA ILE A 569 32.93 1.06 -30.24
C ILE A 569 34.36 0.68 -30.63
N GLU A 570 34.50 -0.34 -31.44
CA GLU A 570 35.79 -0.93 -31.78
C GLU A 570 35.98 -0.98 -33.29
N GLY A 571 37.24 -1.04 -33.71
CA GLY A 571 37.62 -1.21 -35.09
C GLY A 571 37.54 0.06 -35.94
N ASN A 572 37.44 -0.14 -37.25
CA ASN A 572 37.50 0.95 -38.24
C ASN A 572 36.35 1.97 -38.13
N GLU A 573 35.24 1.60 -37.48
CA GLU A 573 34.08 2.48 -37.26
C GLU A 573 34.41 3.68 -36.36
N VAL A 574 35.41 3.55 -35.48
CA VAL A 574 35.83 4.59 -34.52
C VAL A 574 36.07 5.95 -35.19
N CYS A 575 36.70 5.96 -36.36
CA CYS A 575 37.06 7.19 -37.06
C CYS A 575 35.84 7.96 -37.58
N SER A 576 34.70 7.30 -37.76
CA SER A 576 33.45 7.99 -38.14
C SER A 576 32.93 8.93 -37.05
N TYR A 577 33.37 8.73 -35.80
CA TYR A 577 32.97 9.52 -34.64
C TYR A 577 33.99 10.60 -34.27
N ILE A 578 35.22 10.56 -34.81
CA ILE A 578 36.27 11.54 -34.50
C ILE A 578 36.14 12.74 -35.45
N LYS A 579 35.72 13.87 -34.91
CA LYS A 579 35.64 15.13 -35.66
C LYS A 579 36.96 15.89 -35.64
N GLU A 580 37.66 15.86 -34.52
CA GLU A 580 38.93 16.54 -34.30
C GLU A 580 39.79 15.72 -33.34
N LEU A 581 41.08 15.58 -33.65
CA LEU A 581 42.06 14.97 -32.77
C LEU A 581 43.40 15.66 -32.97
N ASN A 582 43.85 16.38 -31.95
CA ASN A 582 45.17 16.97 -31.90
C ASN A 582 45.91 16.43 -30.69
N TYR A 583 47.14 15.99 -30.92
CA TYR A 583 48.07 15.58 -29.88
C TYR A 583 49.46 16.12 -30.22
N GLN A 584 50.05 16.83 -29.28
CA GLN A 584 51.38 17.40 -29.38
C GLN A 584 52.12 17.15 -28.08
N ALA A 585 53.35 16.65 -28.15
CA ALA A 585 54.30 16.62 -27.05
C ALA A 585 55.56 17.38 -27.51
N ILE A 586 55.81 18.54 -26.92
CA ILE A 586 56.96 19.40 -27.22
C ILE A 586 58.03 19.08 -26.18
N SER A 587 59.19 18.60 -26.61
CA SER A 587 60.22 18.24 -25.64
C SER A 587 60.84 19.49 -25.01
N VAL A 588 61.19 19.37 -23.74
CA VAL A 588 61.97 20.41 -23.03
C VAL A 588 63.47 20.35 -23.35
N ASP A 589 63.96 19.21 -23.86
CA ASP A 589 65.34 19.06 -24.35
C ASP A 589 65.31 18.98 -25.89
N PRO A 590 65.89 19.97 -26.60
CA PRO A 590 65.93 20.00 -28.06
C PRO A 590 66.54 18.75 -28.72
N LYS A 591 67.29 17.93 -27.97
CA LYS A 591 67.85 16.66 -28.45
C LYS A 591 66.80 15.56 -28.60
N HIS A 592 65.71 15.64 -27.85
CA HIS A 592 64.59 14.72 -27.92
C HIS A 592 63.51 15.40 -28.78
N GLY A 593 63.32 14.95 -30.02
CA GLY A 593 62.45 15.64 -30.98
C GLY A 593 60.99 15.80 -30.48
N ASN A 594 60.27 16.77 -31.06
CA ASN A 594 58.84 16.95 -30.80
C ASN A 594 58.02 15.80 -31.40
N VAL A 595 56.95 15.42 -30.72
CA VAL A 595 55.97 14.44 -31.20
C VAL A 595 54.68 15.17 -31.51
N ILE A 596 54.46 15.50 -32.80
CA ILE A 596 53.22 16.13 -33.28
C ILE A 596 52.48 15.15 -34.17
N LEU A 597 51.24 14.83 -33.81
CA LEU A 597 50.36 13.98 -34.60
C LEU A 597 50.01 14.69 -35.92
N LYS A 598 50.37 14.09 -37.05
CA LYS A 598 50.04 14.62 -38.39
C LYS A 598 48.77 14.01 -38.96
N GLU A 599 48.66 12.69 -38.84
CA GLU A 599 47.59 11.90 -39.42
C GLU A 599 47.19 10.83 -38.40
N PHE A 600 45.90 10.48 -38.37
CA PHE A 600 45.42 9.33 -37.62
C PHE A 600 44.55 8.47 -38.52
N TYR A 601 44.51 7.17 -38.24
CA TYR A 601 43.66 6.22 -38.90
C TYR A 601 43.20 5.15 -37.90
N CYS A 602 42.07 4.54 -38.21
CA CYS A 602 41.51 3.49 -37.38
C CYS A 602 41.91 2.13 -37.94
N THR A 603 42.12 1.21 -37.02
CA THR A 603 42.47 -0.19 -37.23
C THR A 603 41.51 -1.04 -36.41
N ASP A 604 41.61 -2.37 -36.54
CA ASP A 604 40.81 -3.31 -35.75
C ASP A 604 41.05 -3.18 -34.22
N GLU A 605 42.15 -2.53 -33.82
CA GLU A 605 42.49 -2.26 -32.42
C GLU A 605 42.06 -0.86 -31.94
N SER A 606 41.45 -0.04 -32.80
CA SER A 606 40.95 1.28 -32.40
C SER A 606 39.72 1.14 -31.52
N THR A 607 39.58 2.03 -30.53
CA THR A 607 38.50 1.90 -29.54
C THR A 607 38.02 3.26 -29.05
N ILE A 608 36.70 3.41 -28.89
CA ILE A 608 36.07 4.45 -28.08
C ILE A 608 35.31 3.75 -26.95
N TYR A 609 35.66 4.06 -25.71
CA TYR A 609 35.03 3.53 -24.51
C TYR A 609 34.40 4.66 -23.68
N PHE A 610 33.15 4.46 -23.27
CA PHE A 610 32.43 5.33 -22.35
C PHE A 610 31.82 4.55 -21.20
N PHE A 611 32.08 5.04 -19.99
CA PHE A 611 31.40 4.62 -18.77
C PHE A 611 30.84 5.85 -18.06
N ILE A 612 29.51 5.94 -17.95
CA ILE A 612 28.81 7.07 -17.32
C ILE A 612 28.04 6.56 -16.10
N HIS A 613 28.33 7.17 -14.95
CA HIS A 613 27.65 6.98 -13.68
C HIS A 613 27.06 8.31 -13.20
N LYS A 614 26.19 8.29 -12.20
CA LYS A 614 25.62 9.50 -11.59
C LYS A 614 26.34 9.85 -10.29
#